data_AF-A0A2N3DCI7-F1
#
_entry.id   AF-A0A2N3DCI7-F1
#
_cell.length_a   1.000
_cell.length_b   1.000
_cell.length_c   1.000
_cell.angle_alpha   90.00
_cell.angle_beta   90.00
_cell.angle_gamma   90.00
#
_symmetry.space_group_name_H-M   'P 1'
#
loop_
_entity.id
_entity.type
_entity.pdbx_description
1 polymer ?
#
loop_
_entity_poly.entity_id
_entity_poly.type
_entity_poly.pdbx_seq_one_letter_code
_entity_poly.pdbx_strand_id
1 'polypeptide(L)'
;AAKSYKPNKADWFGGRWTGLGAPADPESARRNSETGIDKKLFDSLGRTLTTVPGDLTVHKTLNRVLDAKAAMFKSGEGFDWATGEALAFGSLLSEGYGVRLSGQDSGRGTFSQRHAVWVDQTDERKYVPLSQIRHGRFEVLDSPLSEYGVLGFEYGYALADPKTLVLWEAQFGDFANGAQIMIDQFIAAGEAKWLRANGLVMLLPHGYEGQGPEHSSARPERFLQLCAGDNMQVANCTTPANYYHLLRRQMHRNFRKPLVVMTPKSLLRHKMAVSTADQFQGNTHFMRILSDPSAPADKDVKRLVLCSGKVAYDLIEARDAAGDKNTAIVRIEQLYPFPGEPLTVRLKRMTNLEEVVWAQEEPKNNGYWTFVEPFIEDCLIDAGVKPQRPRYAGRAPAASPATGLMKRHQMEQAALVADALGHSVREEIRRSRKDSNTPVGKAGA
;
A
#
# COMPACT_ATOMS: atom_id res chain seq x y z
N ALA A 1 -21.34 25.79 -36.19
CA ALA A 1 -22.14 25.15 -35.12
C ALA A 1 -23.54 25.78 -35.11
N ALA A 2 -24.61 24.98 -35.01
CA ALA A 2 -25.98 25.50 -34.96
C ALA A 2 -26.21 26.29 -33.66
N LYS A 3 -26.75 27.51 -33.76
CA LYS A 3 -26.96 28.43 -32.61
C LYS A 3 -27.87 27.88 -31.51
N SER A 4 -28.65 26.83 -31.79
CA SER A 4 -29.61 26.21 -30.87
C SER A 4 -29.16 24.87 -30.29
N TYR A 5 -28.03 24.32 -30.72
CA TYR A 5 -27.56 23.04 -30.20
C TYR A 5 -27.02 23.20 -28.78
N LYS A 6 -27.74 22.62 -27.82
CA LYS A 6 -27.23 22.39 -26.46
C LYS A 6 -26.83 20.91 -26.37
N PRO A 7 -25.58 20.58 -26.02
CA PRO A 7 -25.23 19.19 -25.75
C PRO A 7 -26.11 18.66 -24.62
N ASN A 8 -26.55 17.40 -24.75
CA ASN A 8 -27.29 16.71 -23.70
C ASN A 8 -26.48 16.71 -22.40
N LYS A 9 -27.16 16.72 -21.25
CA LYS A 9 -26.50 16.59 -19.95
C LYS A 9 -25.65 15.31 -19.98
N ALA A 10 -24.35 15.44 -19.72
CA ALA A 10 -23.45 14.31 -19.71
C ALA A 10 -23.94 13.29 -18.66
N ASP A 11 -24.20 12.06 -19.09
CA ASP A 11 -24.66 10.98 -18.22
C ASP A 11 -23.46 10.35 -17.49
N TRP A 12 -23.00 11.03 -16.45
CA TRP A 12 -21.82 10.63 -15.66
C TRP A 12 -22.10 9.43 -14.76
N PHE A 13 -23.31 9.37 -14.19
CA PHE A 13 -23.62 8.50 -13.06
C PHE A 13 -25.02 7.86 -13.16
N GLY A 14 -25.53 7.65 -14.39
CA GLY A 14 -26.75 6.88 -14.63
C GLY A 14 -26.57 5.38 -14.40
N GLY A 15 -27.69 4.64 -14.39
CA GLY A 15 -27.71 3.19 -14.28
C GLY A 15 -27.05 2.68 -13.00
N ARG A 16 -26.03 1.81 -13.12
CA ARG A 16 -25.31 1.21 -11.99
C ARG A 16 -24.55 2.22 -11.12
N TRP A 17 -24.29 3.42 -11.64
CA TRP A 17 -23.60 4.49 -10.93
C TRP A 17 -24.51 5.43 -10.14
N THR A 18 -25.84 5.17 -10.15
CA THR A 18 -26.82 5.99 -9.42
C THR A 18 -26.45 6.06 -7.94
N GLY A 19 -26.37 7.28 -7.40
CA GLY A 19 -25.98 7.56 -6.01
C GLY A 19 -24.49 7.88 -5.82
N LEU A 20 -23.67 7.74 -6.86
CA LEU A 20 -22.28 8.19 -6.88
C LEU A 20 -22.16 9.56 -7.56
N GLY A 21 -21.06 10.26 -7.27
CA GLY A 21 -20.81 11.60 -7.79
C GLY A 21 -19.33 11.89 -7.97
N ALA A 22 -19.04 13.09 -8.50
CA ALA A 22 -17.71 13.66 -8.36
C ALA A 22 -17.43 14.01 -6.89
N PRO A 23 -16.18 14.01 -6.43
CA PRO A 23 -15.83 14.45 -5.09
C PRO A 23 -16.38 15.86 -4.82
N ALA A 24 -17.08 16.05 -3.70
CA ALA A 24 -17.63 17.35 -3.32
C ALA A 24 -16.55 18.28 -2.73
N ASP A 25 -15.60 17.71 -1.99
CA ASP A 25 -14.51 18.44 -1.36
C ASP A 25 -13.33 18.66 -2.32
N PRO A 26 -12.48 19.67 -2.10
CA PRO A 26 -11.26 19.87 -2.89
C PRO A 26 -10.27 18.70 -2.74
N GLU A 27 -9.34 18.57 -3.67
CA GLU A 27 -8.32 17.50 -3.70
C GLU A 27 -7.48 17.44 -2.40
N SER A 28 -7.14 18.61 -1.84
CA SER A 28 -6.37 18.75 -0.61
C SER A 28 -7.14 18.33 0.66
N ALA A 29 -8.46 18.22 0.58
CA ALA A 29 -9.28 17.83 1.73
C ALA A 29 -8.95 16.40 2.17
N ARG A 30 -9.16 16.14 3.46
CA ARG A 30 -8.86 14.83 4.06
C ARG A 30 -9.60 13.67 3.38
N ARG A 31 -10.86 13.90 2.96
CA ARG A 31 -11.77 12.94 2.29
C ARG A 31 -11.68 11.53 2.90
N ASN A 32 -11.63 11.44 4.22
CA ASN A 32 -11.50 10.16 4.91
C ASN A 32 -12.86 9.52 5.18
N SER A 33 -12.87 8.21 5.35
CA SER A 33 -14.06 7.46 5.72
C SER A 33 -13.72 6.56 6.90
N GLU A 34 -14.58 6.56 7.92
CA GLU A 34 -14.55 5.52 8.95
C GLU A 34 -14.79 4.19 8.27
N THR A 35 -13.86 3.25 8.48
CA THR A 35 -13.83 1.97 7.78
C THR A 35 -13.57 0.82 8.75
N GLY A 36 -13.55 1.06 10.06
CA GLY A 36 -13.57 -0.02 11.04
C GLY A 36 -14.88 -0.83 10.97
N ILE A 37 -14.84 -2.05 11.50
CA ILE A 37 -16.02 -2.92 11.62
C ILE A 37 -16.38 -3.16 13.08
N ASP A 38 -17.61 -3.61 13.33
CA ASP A 38 -17.99 -4.05 14.67
C ASP A 38 -17.35 -5.39 15.03
N LYS A 39 -17.24 -5.66 16.33
CA LYS A 39 -16.62 -6.87 16.86
C LYS A 39 -17.31 -8.15 16.38
N LYS A 40 -18.64 -8.15 16.26
CA LYS A 40 -19.40 -9.34 15.88
C LYS A 40 -19.09 -9.74 14.45
N LEU A 41 -18.98 -8.77 13.53
CA LEU A 41 -18.53 -9.00 12.17
C LEU A 41 -17.08 -9.47 12.14
N PHE A 42 -16.18 -8.83 12.89
CA PHE A 42 -14.77 -9.21 13.00
C PHE A 42 -14.62 -10.68 13.42
N ASP A 43 -15.29 -11.10 14.49
CA ASP A 43 -15.27 -12.47 15.00
C ASP A 43 -15.87 -13.47 13.99
N SER A 44 -16.90 -13.05 13.26
CA SER A 44 -17.53 -13.89 12.22
C SER A 44 -16.59 -14.14 11.04
N LEU A 45 -15.92 -13.09 10.57
CA LEU A 45 -14.92 -13.21 9.51
C LEU A 45 -13.73 -14.06 9.96
N GLY A 46 -13.30 -13.91 11.22
CA GLY A 46 -12.28 -14.77 11.81
C GLY A 46 -12.59 -16.25 11.64
N ARG A 47 -13.81 -16.68 12.00
CA ARG A 47 -14.26 -18.07 11.80
C ARG A 47 -14.25 -18.47 10.33
N THR A 48 -14.83 -17.64 9.45
CA THR A 48 -14.86 -17.93 8.00
C THR A 48 -13.46 -18.11 7.42
N LEU A 49 -12.48 -17.32 7.86
CA LEU A 49 -11.13 -17.31 7.31
C LEU A 49 -10.23 -18.41 7.86
N THR A 50 -10.62 -19.09 8.94
CA THR A 50 -9.78 -20.10 9.62
C THR A 50 -10.39 -21.49 9.64
N THR A 51 -11.70 -21.64 9.43
CA THR A 51 -12.38 -22.95 9.50
C THR A 51 -12.26 -23.72 8.20
N VAL A 52 -11.51 -24.82 8.24
CA VAL A 52 -11.44 -25.83 7.17
C VAL A 52 -12.69 -26.72 7.24
N PRO A 53 -13.44 -26.89 6.14
CA PRO A 53 -14.55 -27.85 6.08
C PRO A 53 -14.09 -29.28 6.39
N GLY A 54 -14.92 -30.07 7.08
CA GLY A 54 -14.55 -31.43 7.50
C GLY A 54 -14.30 -32.42 6.35
N ASP A 55 -14.75 -32.10 5.16
CA ASP A 55 -14.54 -32.86 3.92
C ASP A 55 -13.35 -32.33 3.10
N LEU A 56 -12.59 -31.32 3.58
CA LEU A 56 -11.48 -30.70 2.87
C LEU A 56 -10.12 -31.09 3.47
N THR A 57 -9.28 -31.76 2.68
CA THR A 57 -7.91 -32.12 3.09
C THR A 57 -6.91 -31.09 2.56
N VAL A 58 -6.45 -30.16 3.40
CA VAL A 58 -5.49 -29.13 3.00
C VAL A 58 -4.03 -29.55 3.23
N HIS A 59 -3.11 -28.97 2.44
CA HIS A 59 -1.67 -29.20 2.61
C HIS A 59 -1.16 -28.72 3.99
N LYS A 60 -0.13 -29.39 4.53
CA LYS A 60 0.43 -29.08 5.86
C LYS A 60 0.91 -27.62 5.99
N THR A 61 1.49 -27.05 4.95
CA THR A 61 1.91 -25.64 4.93
C THR A 61 0.70 -24.70 5.05
N LEU A 62 -0.42 -25.01 4.36
CA LEU A 62 -1.65 -24.22 4.49
C LEU A 62 -2.24 -24.34 5.89
N ASN A 63 -2.24 -25.54 6.50
CA ASN A 63 -2.67 -25.70 7.91
C ASN A 63 -1.90 -24.76 8.85
N ARG A 64 -0.57 -24.67 8.72
CA ARG A 64 0.23 -23.74 9.55
C ARG A 64 -0.17 -22.28 9.36
N VAL A 65 -0.49 -21.87 8.13
CA VAL A 65 -0.98 -20.51 7.82
C VAL A 65 -2.33 -20.27 8.48
N LEU A 66 -3.25 -21.24 8.43
CA LEU A 66 -4.58 -21.13 9.06
C LEU A 66 -4.49 -21.14 10.59
N ASP A 67 -3.62 -21.97 11.18
CA ASP A 67 -3.37 -22.00 12.62
C ASP A 67 -2.78 -20.67 13.12
N ALA A 68 -1.82 -20.10 12.39
CA ALA A 68 -1.27 -18.79 12.70
C ALA A 68 -2.34 -17.69 12.61
N LYS A 69 -3.19 -17.71 11.57
CA LYS A 69 -4.32 -16.79 11.43
C LYS A 69 -5.32 -16.95 12.58
N ALA A 70 -5.66 -18.18 12.96
CA ALA A 70 -6.54 -18.45 14.10
C ALA A 70 -5.96 -17.95 15.43
N ALA A 71 -4.64 -18.06 15.60
CA ALA A 71 -3.95 -17.51 16.76
C ALA A 71 -4.06 -15.98 16.83
N MET A 72 -3.93 -15.26 15.71
CA MET A 72 -4.12 -13.80 15.64
C MET A 72 -5.53 -13.39 16.06
N PHE A 73 -6.56 -14.08 15.55
CA PHE A 73 -7.96 -13.81 15.95
C PHE A 73 -8.22 -14.14 17.42
N LYS A 74 -7.56 -15.15 17.96
CA LYS A 74 -7.68 -15.53 19.38
C LYS A 74 -6.99 -14.55 20.31
N SER A 75 -5.79 -14.08 19.97
CA SER A 75 -5.01 -13.15 20.80
C SER A 75 -5.44 -11.69 20.63
N GLY A 76 -5.94 -11.31 19.46
CA GLY A 76 -6.18 -9.92 19.10
C GLY A 76 -4.90 -9.17 18.66
N GLU A 77 -3.78 -9.87 18.48
CA GLU A 77 -2.47 -9.28 18.21
C GLU A 77 -1.77 -9.95 17.03
N GLY A 78 -0.82 -9.23 16.41
CA GLY A 78 0.09 -9.80 15.42
C GLY A 78 -0.56 -10.06 14.05
N PHE A 79 -1.63 -9.35 13.70
CA PHE A 79 -2.29 -9.49 12.40
C PHE A 79 -1.33 -9.16 11.28
N ASP A 80 -1.08 -10.13 10.41
CA ASP A 80 -0.23 -9.98 9.23
C ASP A 80 -0.96 -9.34 8.04
N TRP A 81 -0.20 -9.06 6.99
CA TRP A 81 -0.70 -8.37 5.80
C TRP A 81 -1.84 -9.11 5.10
N ALA A 82 -1.70 -10.42 4.92
CA ALA A 82 -2.69 -11.25 4.23
C ALA A 82 -3.98 -11.39 5.05
N THR A 83 -3.89 -11.37 6.38
CA THR A 83 -5.06 -11.38 7.27
C THR A 83 -5.78 -10.04 7.25
N GLY A 84 -5.05 -8.93 7.28
CA GLY A 84 -5.63 -7.59 7.07
C GLY A 84 -6.34 -7.47 5.72
N GLU A 85 -5.74 -7.99 4.65
CA GLU A 85 -6.35 -8.03 3.31
C GLU A 85 -7.65 -8.86 3.28
N ALA A 86 -7.59 -10.08 3.81
CA ALA A 86 -8.76 -10.97 3.84
C ALA A 86 -9.91 -10.40 4.69
N LEU A 87 -9.59 -9.69 5.78
CA LEU A 87 -10.57 -8.93 6.56
C LEU A 87 -11.22 -7.81 5.74
N ALA A 88 -10.45 -7.09 4.92
CA ALA A 88 -10.97 -6.01 4.09
C ALA A 88 -11.95 -6.57 3.05
N PHE A 89 -11.57 -7.66 2.37
CA PHE A 89 -12.44 -8.33 1.41
C PHE A 89 -13.70 -8.88 2.08
N GLY A 90 -13.55 -9.64 3.17
CA GLY A 90 -14.67 -10.24 3.89
C GLY A 90 -15.68 -9.22 4.40
N SER A 91 -15.20 -8.11 4.97
CA SER A 91 -16.08 -7.06 5.48
C SER A 91 -16.84 -6.34 4.38
N LEU A 92 -16.20 -6.04 3.24
CA LEU A 92 -16.88 -5.48 2.07
C LEU A 92 -17.95 -6.42 1.51
N LEU A 93 -17.65 -7.73 1.46
CA LEU A 93 -18.61 -8.74 1.03
C LEU A 93 -19.82 -8.79 1.98
N SER A 94 -19.60 -8.72 3.29
CA SER A 94 -20.68 -8.67 4.28
C SER A 94 -21.54 -7.42 4.19
N GLU A 95 -20.99 -6.30 3.71
CA GLU A 95 -21.70 -5.05 3.45
C GLU A 95 -22.45 -5.04 2.10
N GLY A 96 -22.31 -6.10 1.29
CA GLY A 96 -22.99 -6.24 0.01
C GLY A 96 -22.20 -5.72 -1.20
N TYR A 97 -20.93 -5.33 -1.02
CA TYR A 97 -20.05 -5.03 -2.14
C TYR A 97 -19.52 -6.31 -2.78
N GLY A 98 -19.25 -6.28 -4.08
CA GLY A 98 -18.44 -7.30 -4.75
C GLY A 98 -16.96 -7.10 -4.46
N VAL A 99 -16.17 -8.15 -4.57
CA VAL A 99 -14.70 -8.09 -4.58
C VAL A 99 -14.19 -9.00 -5.68
N ARG A 100 -13.38 -8.46 -6.58
CA ARG A 100 -12.80 -9.16 -7.72
C ARG A 100 -11.30 -8.93 -7.74
N LEU A 101 -10.52 -9.98 -7.54
CA LEU A 101 -9.06 -9.98 -7.59
C LEU A 101 -8.58 -10.79 -8.80
N SER A 102 -7.81 -10.17 -9.69
CA SER A 102 -7.34 -10.77 -10.94
C SER A 102 -5.86 -10.50 -11.12
N GLY A 103 -5.09 -11.53 -11.45
CA GLY A 103 -3.64 -11.43 -11.59
C GLY A 103 -2.99 -12.80 -11.65
N GLN A 104 -1.72 -12.84 -12.04
CA GLN A 104 -0.98 -14.09 -12.14
C GLN A 104 -0.76 -14.66 -10.73
N ASP A 105 -1.25 -15.89 -10.52
CA ASP A 105 -1.16 -16.62 -9.24
C ASP A 105 -1.80 -15.88 -8.04
N SER A 106 -2.72 -14.93 -8.27
CA SER A 106 -3.31 -14.14 -7.19
C SER A 106 -4.12 -14.97 -6.19
N GLY A 107 -4.62 -16.16 -6.55
CA GLY A 107 -5.34 -17.06 -5.65
C GLY A 107 -4.49 -17.55 -4.48
N ARG A 108 -3.27 -18.00 -4.76
CA ARG A 108 -2.27 -18.35 -3.73
C ARG A 108 -1.53 -17.10 -3.23
N GLY A 109 -1.30 -16.16 -4.12
CA GLY A 109 -0.34 -15.07 -4.00
C GLY A 109 1.05 -15.52 -4.48
N THR A 110 1.73 -14.64 -5.21
CA THR A 110 3.10 -14.84 -5.72
C THR A 110 4.05 -15.26 -4.61
N PHE A 111 3.94 -14.63 -3.43
CA PHE A 111 4.79 -14.88 -2.26
C PHE A 111 4.25 -15.98 -1.33
N SER A 112 3.24 -16.73 -1.77
CA SER A 112 2.52 -17.74 -0.98
C SER A 112 2.03 -17.18 0.37
N GLN A 113 1.43 -16.00 0.33
CA GLN A 113 0.95 -15.27 1.50
C GLN A 113 -0.57 -15.30 1.64
N ARG A 114 -1.31 -15.32 0.50
CA ARG A 114 -2.73 -14.99 0.49
C ARG A 114 -3.61 -16.20 0.77
N HIS A 115 -3.40 -17.29 0.02
CA HIS A 115 -4.20 -18.51 0.10
C HIS A 115 -5.73 -18.24 0.14
N ALA A 116 -6.22 -17.40 -0.78
CA ALA A 116 -7.66 -17.16 -0.94
C ALA A 116 -8.39 -18.39 -1.51
N VAL A 117 -7.66 -19.28 -2.19
CA VAL A 117 -8.13 -20.57 -2.70
C VAL A 117 -7.41 -21.70 -1.97
N TRP A 118 -8.17 -22.60 -1.36
CA TRP A 118 -7.68 -23.82 -0.70
C TRP A 118 -7.93 -25.00 -1.63
N VAL A 119 -6.87 -25.76 -1.94
CA VAL A 119 -6.95 -26.90 -2.86
C VAL A 119 -6.88 -28.20 -2.05
N ASP A 120 -7.88 -29.05 -2.22
CA ASP A 120 -7.90 -30.37 -1.61
C ASP A 120 -6.76 -31.24 -2.16
N GLN A 121 -6.05 -31.93 -1.26
CA GLN A 121 -4.91 -32.77 -1.60
C GLN A 121 -5.31 -34.15 -2.16
N THR A 122 -6.59 -34.49 -2.16
CA THR A 122 -7.11 -35.79 -2.62
C THR A 122 -7.77 -35.72 -3.98
N ASP A 123 -8.58 -34.68 -4.23
CA ASP A 123 -9.38 -34.55 -5.47
C ASP A 123 -9.22 -33.22 -6.20
N GLU A 124 -8.30 -32.36 -5.73
CA GLU A 124 -7.98 -31.04 -6.29
C GLU A 124 -9.15 -30.03 -6.30
N ARG A 125 -10.27 -30.33 -5.63
CA ARG A 125 -11.40 -29.39 -5.56
C ARG A 125 -10.95 -28.12 -4.84
N LYS A 126 -11.39 -26.98 -5.38
CA LYS A 126 -11.08 -25.64 -4.86
C LYS A 126 -12.16 -25.21 -3.87
N TYR A 127 -11.76 -24.83 -2.67
CA TYR A 127 -12.59 -24.16 -1.68
C TYR A 127 -12.14 -22.71 -1.52
N VAL A 128 -13.09 -21.78 -1.60
CA VAL A 128 -12.83 -20.34 -1.47
C VAL A 128 -13.62 -19.84 -0.25
N PRO A 129 -12.96 -19.59 0.90
CA PRO A 129 -13.67 -19.29 2.15
C PRO A 129 -14.54 -18.03 2.06
N LEU A 130 -14.03 -16.99 1.39
CA LEU A 130 -14.74 -15.71 1.23
C LEU A 130 -15.97 -15.82 0.33
N SER A 131 -16.04 -16.82 -0.56
CA SER A 131 -17.23 -17.08 -1.38
C SER A 131 -18.41 -17.65 -0.57
N GLN A 132 -18.19 -18.01 0.70
CA GLN A 132 -19.26 -18.45 1.61
C GLN A 132 -20.03 -17.27 2.24
N ILE A 133 -19.54 -16.04 2.07
CA ILE A 133 -20.23 -14.83 2.55
C ILE A 133 -21.35 -14.48 1.57
N ARG A 134 -22.60 -14.48 2.03
CA ARG A 134 -23.79 -14.46 1.15
C ARG A 134 -24.16 -13.10 0.54
N HIS A 135 -23.70 -11.99 1.12
CA HIS A 135 -24.19 -10.64 0.75
C HIS A 135 -23.52 -10.06 -0.50
N GLY A 136 -22.29 -10.47 -0.81
CA GLY A 136 -21.51 -10.00 -1.95
C GLY A 136 -20.90 -11.16 -2.74
N ARG A 137 -20.34 -10.87 -3.90
CA ARG A 137 -19.65 -11.86 -4.74
C ARG A 137 -18.14 -11.69 -4.61
N PHE A 138 -17.45 -12.76 -4.22
CA PHE A 138 -15.99 -12.84 -4.24
C PHE A 138 -15.52 -13.62 -5.47
N GLU A 139 -14.68 -12.98 -6.30
CA GLU A 139 -13.99 -13.60 -7.41
C GLU A 139 -12.48 -13.46 -7.21
N VAL A 140 -11.76 -14.57 -7.25
CA VAL A 140 -10.29 -14.57 -7.31
C VAL A 140 -9.85 -15.40 -8.50
N LEU A 141 -9.07 -14.79 -9.39
CA LEU A 141 -8.79 -15.31 -10.72
C LEU A 141 -7.29 -15.29 -10.97
N ASP A 142 -6.73 -16.49 -11.16
CA ASP A 142 -5.39 -16.65 -11.68
C ASP A 142 -5.44 -16.34 -13.18
N SER A 143 -4.93 -15.17 -13.57
CA SER A 143 -4.99 -14.69 -14.94
C SER A 143 -4.02 -15.46 -15.86
N PRO A 144 -4.21 -15.45 -17.19
CA PRO A 144 -3.14 -15.82 -18.11
C PRO A 144 -1.93 -14.88 -17.95
N LEU A 145 -0.81 -15.27 -18.55
CA LEU A 145 0.44 -14.50 -18.55
C LEU A 145 0.35 -13.29 -19.50
N SER A 146 -0.51 -12.31 -19.17
CA SER A 146 -0.72 -11.09 -19.95
C SER A 146 -1.09 -9.92 -19.05
N GLU A 147 -0.29 -8.85 -19.05
CA GLU A 147 -0.59 -7.64 -18.29
C GLU A 147 -1.54 -6.73 -19.07
N TYR A 148 -1.24 -6.46 -20.34
CA TYR A 148 -2.01 -5.53 -21.18
C TYR A 148 -3.49 -5.91 -21.29
N GLY A 149 -3.76 -7.15 -21.70
CA GLY A 149 -5.13 -7.62 -21.94
C GLY A 149 -5.93 -7.73 -20.65
N VAL A 150 -5.31 -8.24 -19.59
CA VAL A 150 -5.97 -8.43 -18.28
C VAL A 150 -6.23 -7.08 -17.62
N LEU A 151 -5.26 -6.15 -17.57
CA LEU A 151 -5.49 -4.83 -17.00
C LEU A 151 -6.58 -4.05 -17.76
N GLY A 152 -6.62 -4.18 -19.09
CA GLY A 152 -7.70 -3.62 -19.91
C GLY A 152 -9.07 -4.20 -19.60
N PHE A 153 -9.14 -5.53 -19.38
CA PHE A 153 -10.36 -6.19 -18.97
C PHE A 153 -10.85 -5.71 -17.60
N GLU A 154 -9.96 -5.64 -16.60
CA GLU A 154 -10.29 -5.21 -15.25
C GLU A 154 -10.68 -3.73 -15.19
N TYR A 155 -10.07 -2.86 -16.01
CA TYR A 155 -10.51 -1.48 -16.19
C TYR A 155 -11.97 -1.40 -16.68
N GLY A 156 -12.33 -2.20 -17.69
CA GLY A 156 -13.69 -2.29 -18.22
C GLY A 156 -14.70 -2.79 -17.17
N TYR A 157 -14.31 -3.77 -16.35
CA TYR A 157 -15.16 -4.26 -15.26
C TYR A 157 -15.39 -3.18 -14.20
N ALA A 158 -14.33 -2.54 -13.73
CA ALA A 158 -14.40 -1.47 -12.71
C ALA A 158 -15.22 -0.26 -13.19
N LEU A 159 -15.24 0.00 -14.49
CA LEU A 159 -16.09 1.00 -15.12
C LEU A 159 -17.57 0.58 -15.13
N ALA A 160 -17.85 -0.69 -15.40
CA ALA A 160 -19.21 -1.20 -15.55
C ALA A 160 -19.91 -1.46 -14.21
N ASP A 161 -19.17 -1.82 -13.16
CA ASP A 161 -19.72 -2.14 -11.84
C ASP A 161 -19.02 -1.37 -10.71
N PRO A 162 -19.54 -0.19 -10.32
CA PRO A 162 -18.96 0.62 -9.25
C PRO A 162 -19.25 0.07 -7.85
N LYS A 163 -20.03 -1.01 -7.71
CA LYS A 163 -20.31 -1.69 -6.43
C LYS A 163 -19.39 -2.89 -6.18
N THR A 164 -18.40 -3.09 -7.04
CA THR A 164 -17.37 -4.12 -6.87
C THR A 164 -16.00 -3.46 -6.66
N LEU A 165 -15.28 -3.88 -5.62
CA LEU A 165 -13.85 -3.59 -5.47
C LEU A 165 -13.10 -4.46 -6.48
N VAL A 166 -12.70 -3.86 -7.60
CA VAL A 166 -11.92 -4.54 -8.64
C VAL A 166 -10.44 -4.28 -8.43
N LEU A 167 -9.66 -5.34 -8.29
CA LEU A 167 -8.23 -5.31 -8.08
C LEU A 167 -7.51 -6.09 -9.19
N TRP A 168 -6.49 -5.46 -9.76
CA TRP A 168 -5.51 -6.11 -10.60
C TRP A 168 -4.17 -6.20 -9.86
N GLU A 169 -3.58 -7.38 -9.79
CA GLU A 169 -2.29 -7.61 -9.14
C GLU A 169 -1.23 -8.01 -10.16
N ALA A 170 -0.15 -7.24 -10.23
CA ALA A 170 1.05 -7.63 -10.95
C ALA A 170 1.83 -8.66 -10.13
N GLN A 171 2.45 -9.66 -10.77
CA GLN A 171 3.29 -10.63 -10.07
C GLN A 171 4.47 -9.95 -9.33
N PHE A 172 5.10 -9.00 -10.03
CA PHE A 172 5.95 -7.96 -9.45
C PHE A 172 5.55 -6.63 -10.09
N GLY A 173 5.65 -5.53 -9.34
CA GLY A 173 5.23 -4.22 -9.83
C GLY A 173 5.99 -3.76 -11.07
N ASP A 174 7.23 -4.25 -11.24
CA ASP A 174 8.10 -3.99 -12.39
C ASP A 174 7.42 -4.32 -13.74
N PHE A 175 6.56 -5.34 -13.78
CA PHE A 175 5.91 -5.84 -15.00
C PHE A 175 4.69 -5.03 -15.44
N ALA A 176 4.21 -4.08 -14.63
CA ALA A 176 3.08 -3.23 -15.01
C ALA A 176 3.34 -2.38 -16.27
N ASN A 177 4.62 -2.19 -16.64
CA ASN A 177 5.01 -1.54 -17.88
C ASN A 177 4.50 -2.25 -19.14
N GLY A 178 4.23 -3.56 -19.11
CA GLY A 178 3.61 -4.29 -20.21
C GLY A 178 2.20 -3.77 -20.56
N ALA A 179 1.55 -3.07 -19.62
CA ALA A 179 0.23 -2.48 -19.78
C ALA A 179 0.26 -0.93 -19.81
N GLN A 180 1.39 -0.30 -20.17
CA GLN A 180 1.58 1.14 -20.07
C GLN A 180 0.50 1.96 -20.81
N ILE A 181 0.06 1.53 -22.00
CA ILE A 181 -1.01 2.22 -22.75
C ILE A 181 -2.32 2.23 -21.94
N MET A 182 -2.65 1.17 -21.22
CA MET A 182 -3.83 1.14 -20.35
C MET A 182 -3.70 2.13 -19.20
N ILE A 183 -2.50 2.22 -18.61
CA ILE A 183 -2.19 3.18 -17.55
C ILE A 183 -2.36 4.61 -18.06
N ASP A 184 -1.69 4.96 -19.16
CA ASP A 184 -1.63 6.33 -19.68
C ASP A 184 -2.98 6.78 -20.24
N GLN A 185 -3.59 5.93 -21.07
CA GLN A 185 -4.72 6.34 -21.90
C GLN A 185 -6.08 6.09 -21.23
N PHE A 186 -6.16 5.29 -20.18
CA PHE A 186 -7.44 4.96 -19.54
C PHE A 186 -7.43 5.24 -18.05
N ILE A 187 -6.47 4.68 -17.32
CA ILE A 187 -6.44 4.79 -15.86
C ILE A 187 -6.12 6.22 -15.43
N ALA A 188 -5.07 6.83 -15.97
CA ALA A 188 -4.64 8.17 -15.58
C ALA A 188 -5.51 9.30 -16.17
N ALA A 189 -6.20 9.07 -17.29
CA ALA A 189 -6.83 10.14 -18.06
C ALA A 189 -8.29 9.90 -18.45
N GLY A 190 -8.87 8.73 -18.14
CA GLY A 190 -10.22 8.36 -18.61
C GLY A 190 -11.32 9.27 -18.06
N GLU A 191 -11.21 9.69 -16.80
CA GLU A 191 -12.16 10.62 -16.19
C GLU A 191 -12.07 12.01 -16.83
N ALA A 192 -10.86 12.54 -17.02
CA ALA A 192 -10.67 13.85 -17.64
C ALA A 192 -11.12 13.89 -19.12
N LYS A 193 -10.85 12.83 -19.88
CA LYS A 193 -11.15 12.78 -21.32
C LYS A 193 -12.60 12.44 -21.63
N TRP A 194 -13.18 11.53 -20.86
CA TRP A 194 -14.46 10.89 -21.21
C TRP A 194 -15.50 10.95 -20.08
N LEU A 195 -15.18 11.62 -18.97
CA LEU A 195 -16.05 11.75 -17.81
C LEU A 195 -16.44 10.37 -17.25
N ARG A 196 -15.49 9.43 -17.33
CA ARG A 196 -15.61 8.05 -16.86
C ARG A 196 -14.84 7.85 -15.57
N ALA A 197 -15.56 7.88 -14.44
CA ALA A 197 -15.01 7.47 -13.15
C ALA A 197 -14.67 5.97 -13.17
N ASN A 198 -13.67 5.58 -12.37
CA ASN A 198 -13.22 4.19 -12.31
C ASN A 198 -12.66 3.89 -10.91
N GLY A 199 -12.96 2.72 -10.36
CA GLY A 199 -12.55 2.30 -9.00
C GLY A 199 -11.41 1.30 -8.94
N LEU A 200 -10.77 1.00 -10.08
CA LEU A 200 -9.74 -0.04 -10.19
C LEU A 200 -8.58 0.19 -9.22
N VAL A 201 -8.21 -0.88 -8.51
CA VAL A 201 -7.03 -0.92 -7.65
C VAL A 201 -5.91 -1.69 -8.37
N MET A 202 -4.74 -1.10 -8.49
CA MET A 202 -3.53 -1.74 -8.98
C MET A 202 -2.63 -2.10 -7.80
N LEU A 203 -2.38 -3.39 -7.59
CA LEU A 203 -1.49 -3.92 -6.57
C LEU A 203 -0.13 -4.23 -7.21
N LEU A 204 0.90 -3.47 -6.85
CA LEU A 204 2.21 -3.50 -7.49
C LEU A 204 3.29 -3.86 -6.47
N PRO A 205 3.70 -5.14 -6.37
CA PRO A 205 4.72 -5.56 -5.42
C PRO A 205 6.03 -4.80 -5.62
N HIS A 206 6.52 -4.16 -4.56
CA HIS A 206 7.58 -3.16 -4.64
C HIS A 206 8.48 -3.22 -3.39
N GLY A 207 9.77 -2.96 -3.58
CA GLY A 207 10.75 -2.87 -2.50
C GLY A 207 12.14 -3.31 -2.94
N TYR A 208 13.17 -2.61 -2.47
CA TYR A 208 14.56 -2.89 -2.84
C TYR A 208 15.15 -3.91 -1.87
N GLU A 209 15.22 -5.17 -2.30
CA GLU A 209 15.58 -6.32 -1.46
C GLU A 209 16.75 -7.13 -2.04
N GLY A 210 17.49 -6.54 -2.99
CA GLY A 210 18.64 -7.17 -3.63
C GLY A 210 18.32 -8.27 -4.64
N GLN A 211 17.07 -8.34 -5.12
CA GLN A 211 16.59 -9.31 -6.12
C GLN A 211 16.85 -8.89 -7.58
N GLY A 212 17.58 -7.79 -7.80
CA GLY A 212 17.91 -7.29 -9.13
C GLY A 212 16.88 -6.33 -9.72
N PRO A 213 17.10 -5.89 -10.97
CA PRO A 213 16.38 -4.74 -11.54
C PRO A 213 14.92 -4.98 -11.93
N GLU A 214 14.52 -6.22 -12.21
CA GLU A 214 13.15 -6.57 -12.61
C GLU A 214 12.27 -7.09 -11.45
N HIS A 215 12.76 -6.98 -10.21
CA HIS A 215 12.06 -7.45 -9.01
C HIS A 215 12.15 -6.46 -7.85
N SER A 216 12.31 -5.16 -8.15
CA SER A 216 12.56 -4.14 -7.13
C SER A 216 11.60 -2.96 -7.21
N SER A 217 11.25 -2.50 -8.42
CA SER A 217 10.60 -1.21 -8.61
C SER A 217 9.34 -1.31 -9.46
N ALA A 218 8.20 -1.00 -8.84
CA ALA A 218 6.97 -0.67 -9.54
C ALA A 218 7.06 0.66 -10.32
N ARG A 219 8.18 1.37 -10.23
CA ARG A 219 8.41 2.71 -10.80
C ARG A 219 7.34 3.73 -10.37
N PRO A 220 7.16 3.93 -9.06
CA PRO A 220 6.20 4.90 -8.52
C PRO A 220 6.37 6.30 -9.13
N GLU A 221 7.59 6.69 -9.51
CA GLU A 221 7.88 7.98 -10.14
C GLU A 221 7.06 8.23 -11.41
N ARG A 222 6.76 7.18 -12.17
CA ARG A 222 5.97 7.29 -13.41
C ARG A 222 4.50 7.50 -13.12
N PHE A 223 3.95 6.81 -12.12
CA PHE A 223 2.56 7.02 -11.70
C PHE A 223 2.38 8.42 -11.10
N LEU A 224 3.35 8.88 -10.32
CA LEU A 224 3.33 10.22 -9.73
C LEU A 224 3.47 11.32 -10.78
N GLN A 225 4.28 11.12 -11.82
CA GLN A 225 4.34 12.05 -12.95
C GLN A 225 2.98 12.18 -13.68
N LEU A 226 2.18 11.11 -13.69
CA LEU A 226 0.83 11.12 -14.29
C LEU A 226 -0.23 11.73 -13.36
N CYS A 227 0.07 11.99 -12.09
CA CYS A 227 -0.90 12.49 -11.12
C CYS A 227 -1.18 13.98 -11.34
N ALA A 228 -2.43 14.31 -11.65
CA ALA A 228 -2.91 15.69 -11.76
C ALA A 228 -4.45 15.74 -11.70
N GLY A 229 -5.01 16.81 -11.15
CA GLY A 229 -6.46 17.05 -11.17
C GLY A 229 -7.27 15.91 -10.55
N ASP A 230 -6.80 15.37 -9.42
CA ASP A 230 -7.46 14.33 -8.64
C ASP A 230 -7.76 13.05 -9.47
N ASN A 231 -6.95 12.76 -10.50
CA ASN A 231 -7.21 11.68 -11.45
C ASN A 231 -7.04 10.27 -10.87
N MET A 232 -6.12 10.08 -9.93
CA MET A 232 -5.83 8.79 -9.30
C MET A 232 -5.38 8.98 -7.85
N GLN A 233 -5.04 7.88 -7.18
CA GLN A 233 -4.43 7.88 -5.87
C GLN A 233 -3.19 6.99 -5.88
N VAL A 234 -2.13 7.40 -5.19
CA VAL A 234 -0.90 6.62 -5.06
C VAL A 234 -0.57 6.44 -3.59
N ALA A 235 -0.42 5.19 -3.16
CA ALA A 235 -0.17 4.84 -1.76
C ALA A 235 0.92 3.75 -1.64
N ASN A 236 1.63 3.76 -0.52
CA ASN A 236 2.62 2.76 -0.15
C ASN A 236 2.48 2.51 1.35
N CYS A 237 1.55 1.59 1.67
CA CYS A 237 1.22 1.31 3.06
C CYS A 237 2.37 0.59 3.77
N THR A 238 2.47 0.76 5.09
CA THR A 238 3.46 0.05 5.89
C THR A 238 2.85 -0.88 6.94
N THR A 239 1.55 -0.81 7.21
CA THR A 239 0.88 -1.68 8.19
C THR A 239 -0.33 -2.41 7.61
N PRO A 240 -0.64 -3.64 8.08
CA PRO A 240 -1.83 -4.38 7.65
C PRO A 240 -3.14 -3.63 7.86
N ALA A 241 -3.31 -2.96 9.00
CA ALA A 241 -4.52 -2.16 9.27
C ALA A 241 -4.67 -0.98 8.31
N ASN A 242 -3.58 -0.29 7.96
CA ASN A 242 -3.69 0.83 7.04
C ASN A 242 -4.03 0.36 5.61
N TYR A 243 -3.48 -0.78 5.18
CA TYR A 243 -3.87 -1.41 3.91
C TYR A 243 -5.34 -1.86 3.92
N TYR A 244 -5.82 -2.46 5.02
CA TYR A 244 -7.23 -2.80 5.21
C TYR A 244 -8.15 -1.60 5.01
N HIS A 245 -7.84 -0.48 5.68
CA HIS A 245 -8.64 0.73 5.58
C HIS A 245 -8.56 1.36 4.19
N LEU A 246 -7.38 1.33 3.56
CA LEU A 246 -7.19 1.86 2.21
C LEU A 246 -8.11 1.15 1.19
N LEU A 247 -8.20 -0.18 1.27
CA LEU A 247 -9.07 -0.98 0.41
C LEU A 247 -10.55 -0.67 0.65
N ARG A 248 -10.99 -0.64 1.92
CA ARG A 248 -12.39 -0.35 2.26
C ARG A 248 -12.81 1.07 1.87
N ARG A 249 -11.89 2.03 1.99
CA ARG A 249 -12.07 3.43 1.57
C ARG A 249 -12.38 3.57 0.07
N GLN A 250 -11.98 2.63 -0.80
CA GLN A 250 -12.38 2.65 -2.21
C GLN A 250 -13.90 2.49 -2.39
N MET A 251 -14.56 1.74 -1.50
CA MET A 251 -15.98 1.41 -1.63
C MET A 251 -16.87 2.32 -0.78
N HIS A 252 -16.37 2.75 0.38
CA HIS A 252 -17.11 3.58 1.35
C HIS A 252 -17.27 5.05 0.94
N ARG A 253 -16.43 5.54 0.02
CA ARG A 253 -16.61 6.87 -0.55
C ARG A 253 -17.74 6.89 -1.58
N ASN A 254 -18.41 8.02 -1.72
CA ASN A 254 -19.49 8.24 -2.69
C ASN A 254 -18.98 8.54 -4.12
N PHE A 255 -17.70 8.30 -4.39
CA PHE A 255 -17.06 8.44 -5.69
C PHE A 255 -16.07 7.30 -5.92
N ARG A 256 -15.58 7.14 -7.15
CA ARG A 256 -14.57 6.15 -7.52
C ARG A 256 -13.39 6.83 -8.19
N LYS A 257 -12.19 6.52 -7.70
CA LYS A 257 -10.91 6.92 -8.30
C LYS A 257 -10.01 5.70 -8.40
N PRO A 258 -9.19 5.57 -9.44
CA PRO A 258 -8.15 4.56 -9.47
C PRO A 258 -7.23 4.68 -8.25
N LEU A 259 -6.71 3.55 -7.81
CA LEU A 259 -5.78 3.47 -6.69
C LEU A 259 -4.58 2.61 -7.07
N VAL A 260 -3.40 3.21 -7.08
CA VAL A 260 -2.12 2.52 -7.27
C VAL A 260 -1.49 2.28 -5.91
N VAL A 261 -1.26 1.02 -5.57
CA VAL A 261 -0.67 0.60 -4.30
C VAL A 261 0.66 -0.08 -4.55
N MET A 262 1.72 0.49 -3.99
CA MET A 262 3.01 -0.18 -3.87
C MET A 262 2.87 -1.24 -2.77
N THR A 263 2.54 -2.48 -3.16
CA THR A 263 2.31 -3.56 -2.19
C THR A 263 3.63 -4.16 -1.73
N PRO A 264 3.71 -4.69 -0.51
CA PRO A 264 4.97 -5.17 0.02
C PRO A 264 5.34 -6.57 -0.46
N LYS A 265 6.62 -6.89 -0.31
CA LYS A 265 7.17 -8.25 -0.42
C LYS A 265 7.68 -8.74 0.94
N SER A 266 8.78 -8.15 1.45
CA SER A 266 9.31 -8.48 2.78
C SER A 266 8.35 -8.16 3.94
N LEU A 267 7.57 -7.07 3.85
CA LEU A 267 6.63 -6.71 4.93
C LEU A 267 5.49 -7.71 5.12
N LEU A 268 5.27 -8.62 4.16
CA LEU A 268 4.28 -9.69 4.31
C LEU A 268 4.54 -10.58 5.53
N ARG A 269 5.80 -10.64 6.01
CA ARG A 269 6.20 -11.46 7.16
C ARG A 269 7.09 -10.69 8.15
N HIS A 270 7.19 -9.38 8.03
CA HIS A 270 8.07 -8.57 8.89
C HIS A 270 7.46 -8.43 10.29
N LYS A 271 8.26 -8.69 11.34
CA LYS A 271 7.76 -8.74 12.73
C LYS A 271 7.17 -7.41 13.22
N MET A 272 7.71 -6.29 12.75
CA MET A 272 7.18 -4.96 13.07
C MET A 272 6.01 -4.54 12.16
N ALA A 273 5.78 -5.23 11.03
CA ALA A 273 4.71 -4.91 10.09
C ALA A 273 3.44 -5.72 10.40
N VAL A 274 2.98 -5.60 11.65
CA VAL A 274 1.77 -6.26 12.15
C VAL A 274 0.79 -5.23 12.70
N SER A 275 -0.46 -5.64 12.93
CA SER A 275 -1.50 -4.80 13.53
C SER A 275 -2.23 -5.53 14.66
N THR A 276 -2.98 -4.77 15.46
CA THR A 276 -3.85 -5.27 16.53
C THR A 276 -5.31 -5.26 16.09
N ALA A 277 -6.14 -6.07 16.73
CA ALA A 277 -7.57 -6.17 16.41
C ALA A 277 -8.30 -4.82 16.51
N ASP A 278 -7.92 -3.97 17.47
CA ASP A 278 -8.53 -2.65 17.69
C ASP A 278 -8.30 -1.71 16.51
N GLN A 279 -7.20 -1.89 15.77
CA GLN A 279 -6.92 -1.08 14.58
C GLN A 279 -7.87 -1.37 13.42
N PHE A 280 -8.61 -2.49 13.43
CA PHE A 280 -9.60 -2.83 12.39
C PHE A 280 -11.04 -2.50 12.77
N GLN A 281 -11.29 -2.01 13.99
CA GLN A 281 -12.64 -1.96 14.57
C GLN A 281 -13.09 -0.54 14.94
N GLY A 282 -14.41 -0.36 15.07
CA GLY A 282 -15.01 0.90 15.51
C GLY A 282 -14.73 2.06 14.53
N ASN A 283 -14.28 3.19 15.06
CA ASN A 283 -14.14 4.45 14.30
C ASN A 283 -12.76 4.59 13.62
N THR A 284 -12.01 3.49 13.48
CA THR A 284 -10.71 3.51 12.81
C THR A 284 -10.85 3.73 11.31
N HIS A 285 -9.77 4.23 10.71
CA HIS A 285 -9.76 4.70 9.33
C HIS A 285 -8.33 4.75 8.77
N PHE A 286 -8.25 5.00 7.46
CA PHE A 286 -6.97 5.11 6.76
C PHE A 286 -6.18 6.34 7.23
N MET A 287 -4.91 6.12 7.55
CA MET A 287 -3.96 7.13 7.99
C MET A 287 -3.03 7.50 6.83
N ARG A 288 -3.18 8.73 6.32
CA ARG A 288 -2.31 9.24 5.23
C ARG A 288 -0.85 9.44 5.67
N ILE A 289 -0.63 9.65 6.96
CA ILE A 289 0.67 9.79 7.60
C ILE A 289 0.69 8.90 8.85
N LEU A 290 1.77 8.15 9.05
CA LEU A 290 1.99 7.32 10.24
C LEU A 290 3.32 7.66 10.92
N SER A 291 3.28 7.97 12.21
CA SER A 291 4.49 8.08 13.04
C SER A 291 5.09 6.71 13.30
N ASP A 292 6.39 6.66 13.57
CA ASP A 292 6.96 5.52 14.28
C ASP A 292 6.35 5.37 15.70
N PRO A 293 6.24 4.14 16.26
CA PRO A 293 5.61 3.92 17.57
C PRO A 293 6.39 4.47 18.78
N SER A 294 7.69 4.73 18.62
CA SER A 294 8.63 5.11 19.67
C SER A 294 9.17 6.54 19.47
N ALA A 295 8.39 7.38 18.77
CA ALA A 295 8.86 8.69 18.35
C ALA A 295 9.09 9.60 19.56
N PRO A 296 10.13 10.45 19.54
CA PRO A 296 10.28 11.49 20.55
C PRO A 296 9.10 12.47 20.51
N ALA A 297 8.87 13.18 21.61
CA ALA A 297 7.86 14.23 21.64
C ALA A 297 8.18 15.30 20.59
N ASP A 298 7.18 15.85 19.91
CA ASP A 298 7.39 16.76 18.77
C ASP A 298 8.36 17.93 19.11
N LYS A 299 8.30 18.48 20.32
CA LYS A 299 9.20 19.54 20.79
C LYS A 299 10.68 19.11 20.92
N ASP A 300 10.96 17.83 21.12
CA ASP A 300 12.31 17.29 21.31
C ASP A 300 12.94 16.86 19.96
N VAL A 301 12.15 16.92 18.88
CA VAL A 301 12.59 16.59 17.52
C VAL A 301 13.54 17.66 17.00
N LYS A 302 14.77 17.24 16.67
CA LYS A 302 15.75 18.04 15.94
C LYS A 302 15.87 17.64 14.48
N ARG A 303 15.67 16.36 14.17
CA ARG A 303 15.68 15.81 12.81
C ARG A 303 14.37 15.09 12.54
N LEU A 304 13.72 15.45 11.45
CA LEU A 304 12.55 14.73 10.94
C LEU A 304 12.95 13.95 9.68
N VAL A 305 12.84 12.62 9.74
CA VAL A 305 13.01 11.76 8.57
C VAL A 305 11.63 11.37 8.04
N LEU A 306 11.27 11.94 6.89
CA LEU A 306 10.11 11.55 6.10
C LEU A 306 10.49 10.40 5.19
N CYS A 307 9.64 9.39 5.09
CA CYS A 307 9.85 8.27 4.17
C CYS A 307 8.52 7.65 3.73
N SER A 308 8.57 6.67 2.84
CA SER A 308 7.40 5.93 2.37
C SER A 308 7.76 4.44 2.21
N GLY A 309 6.86 3.55 2.62
CA GLY A 309 7.05 2.11 2.47
C GLY A 309 8.10 1.50 3.40
N LYS A 310 8.67 0.37 2.97
CA LYS A 310 9.45 -0.55 3.84
C LYS A 310 10.68 0.06 4.50
N VAL A 311 11.27 1.10 3.89
CA VAL A 311 12.51 1.74 4.40
C VAL A 311 12.32 2.30 5.81
N ALA A 312 11.07 2.61 6.19
CA ALA A 312 10.74 3.04 7.53
C ALA A 312 11.21 2.06 8.61
N TYR A 313 11.10 0.76 8.36
CA TYR A 313 11.51 -0.26 9.32
C TYR A 313 13.03 -0.28 9.52
N ASP A 314 13.80 -0.22 8.43
CA ASP A 314 15.27 -0.15 8.49
C ASP A 314 15.75 1.12 9.22
N LEU A 315 15.08 2.26 8.99
CA LEU A 315 15.37 3.53 9.66
C LEU A 315 15.05 3.46 11.17
N ILE A 316 13.90 2.90 11.54
CA ILE A 316 13.48 2.77 12.95
C ILE A 316 14.46 1.88 13.71
N GLU A 317 14.82 0.72 13.16
CA GLU A 317 15.75 -0.20 13.79
C GLU A 317 17.15 0.42 13.97
N ALA A 318 17.66 1.12 12.95
CA ALA A 318 18.96 1.80 13.04
C ALA A 318 18.95 2.94 14.07
N ARG A 319 17.89 3.76 14.08
CA ARG A 319 17.68 4.87 15.01
C ARG A 319 17.62 4.38 16.46
N ASP A 320 16.88 3.30 16.70
CA ASP A 320 16.74 2.69 18.03
C ASP A 320 18.05 2.03 18.48
N ALA A 321 18.76 1.34 17.59
CA ALA A 321 20.06 0.73 17.88
C ALA A 321 21.16 1.76 18.20
N ALA A 322 21.10 2.94 17.60
CA ALA A 322 22.00 4.06 17.89
C ALA A 322 21.62 4.82 19.19
N GLY A 323 20.46 4.50 19.80
CA GLY A 323 19.96 5.24 20.96
C GLY A 323 19.58 6.69 20.65
N ASP A 324 19.31 7.02 19.39
CA ASP A 324 18.96 8.37 18.95
C ASP A 324 17.57 8.77 19.48
N LYS A 325 17.53 9.80 20.31
CA LYS A 325 16.32 10.31 20.98
C LYS A 325 15.76 11.58 20.35
N ASN A 326 16.40 12.14 19.33
CA ASN A 326 16.04 13.45 18.78
C ASN A 326 15.61 13.37 17.30
N THR A 327 15.70 12.19 16.69
CA THR A 327 15.22 11.92 15.34
C THR A 327 13.82 11.29 15.37
N ALA A 328 12.84 11.91 14.70
CA ALA A 328 11.52 11.34 14.46
C ALA A 328 11.43 10.76 13.05
N ILE A 329 10.82 9.57 12.92
CA ILE A 329 10.57 8.93 11.63
C ILE A 329 9.07 8.97 11.35
N VAL A 330 8.71 9.50 10.18
CA VAL A 330 7.32 9.71 9.77
C VAL A 330 7.11 9.17 8.37
N ARG A 331 6.14 8.26 8.27
CA ARG A 331 5.77 7.58 7.04
C ARG A 331 4.66 8.34 6.33
N ILE A 332 4.88 8.67 5.07
CA ILE A 332 3.87 9.17 4.15
C ILE A 332 3.27 7.97 3.42
N GLU A 333 2.08 7.57 3.86
CA GLU A 333 1.41 6.35 3.37
C GLU A 333 0.62 6.62 2.08
N GLN A 334 0.16 7.86 1.90
CA GLN A 334 -0.46 8.35 0.66
C GLN A 334 0.41 9.44 0.06
N LEU A 335 0.88 9.23 -1.17
CA LEU A 335 1.77 10.14 -1.89
C LEU A 335 0.96 11.10 -2.76
N TYR A 336 -0.14 10.62 -3.36
CA TYR A 336 -1.07 11.45 -4.11
C TYR A 336 -2.53 11.08 -3.79
N PRO A 337 -3.41 12.06 -3.52
CA PRO A 337 -3.08 13.45 -3.19
C PRO A 337 -2.17 13.59 -1.96
N PHE A 338 -1.19 14.50 -2.01
CA PHE A 338 -0.19 14.65 -0.96
C PHE A 338 -0.82 15.19 0.34
N PRO A 339 -0.50 14.63 1.52
CA PRO A 339 -1.09 15.02 2.79
C PRO A 339 -0.40 16.26 3.40
N GLY A 340 -0.41 17.38 2.66
CA GLY A 340 0.30 18.60 3.07
C GLY A 340 -0.24 19.22 4.36
N GLU A 341 -1.55 19.44 4.46
CA GLU A 341 -2.20 20.01 5.65
C GLU A 341 -1.84 19.30 6.98
N PRO A 342 -2.00 17.97 7.13
CA PRO A 342 -1.61 17.31 8.37
C PRO A 342 -0.08 17.30 8.61
N LEU A 343 0.74 17.36 7.55
CA LEU A 343 2.19 17.48 7.70
C LEU A 343 2.57 18.85 8.25
N THR A 344 2.03 19.94 7.68
CA THR A 344 2.20 21.32 8.14
C THR A 344 1.77 21.48 9.60
N VAL A 345 0.62 20.93 9.98
CA VAL A 345 0.12 20.96 11.37
C VAL A 345 1.08 20.29 12.34
N ARG A 346 1.73 19.20 11.93
CA ARG A 346 2.75 18.53 12.75
C ARG A 346 4.05 19.32 12.83
N LEU A 347 4.55 19.83 11.70
CA LEU A 347 5.78 20.61 11.64
C LEU A 347 5.73 21.82 12.58
N LYS A 348 4.58 22.51 12.68
CA LYS A 348 4.36 23.63 13.62
C LYS A 348 4.62 23.29 15.09
N ARG A 349 4.48 22.01 15.48
CA ARG A 349 4.74 21.55 16.86
C ARG A 349 6.21 21.21 17.12
N MET A 350 7.01 21.06 16.07
CA MET A 350 8.44 20.71 16.16
C MET A 350 9.29 21.98 16.29
N THR A 351 9.21 22.64 17.44
CA THR A 351 9.84 23.97 17.65
C THR A 351 11.37 23.95 17.65
N ASN A 352 11.99 22.78 17.87
CA ASN A 352 13.45 22.59 17.87
C ASN A 352 13.97 21.96 16.58
N LEU A 353 13.14 21.91 15.52
CA LEU A 353 13.50 21.26 14.26
C LEU A 353 14.65 21.99 13.56
N GLU A 354 15.74 21.27 13.31
CA GLU A 354 16.95 21.75 12.66
C GLU A 354 17.06 21.22 11.22
N GLU A 355 16.58 19.99 10.96
CA GLU A 355 16.72 19.33 9.66
C GLU A 355 15.49 18.48 9.31
N VAL A 356 15.11 18.48 8.03
CA VAL A 356 14.10 17.60 7.46
C VAL A 356 14.73 16.82 6.31
N VAL A 357 14.59 15.51 6.34
CA VAL A 357 15.18 14.57 5.38
C VAL A 357 14.08 13.77 4.72
N TRP A 358 14.12 13.62 3.39
CA TRP A 358 13.38 12.59 2.68
C TRP A 358 14.27 11.38 2.46
N ALA A 359 13.94 10.26 3.11
CA ALA A 359 14.64 9.01 2.99
C ALA A 359 13.89 8.04 2.07
N GLN A 360 14.58 7.52 1.05
CA GLN A 360 14.01 6.53 0.13
C GLN A 360 15.04 5.49 -0.33
N GLU A 361 14.56 4.30 -0.69
CA GLU A 361 15.40 3.22 -1.21
C GLU A 361 15.69 3.37 -2.71
N GLU A 362 14.77 3.97 -3.43
CA GLU A 362 14.86 4.16 -4.86
C GLU A 362 16.02 5.11 -5.22
N PRO A 363 16.66 4.93 -6.39
CA PRO A 363 17.55 5.92 -6.98
C PRO A 363 16.92 7.31 -7.01
N LYS A 364 17.73 8.38 -6.91
CA LYS A 364 17.24 9.76 -6.85
C LYS A 364 16.36 10.19 -8.04
N ASN A 365 16.57 9.59 -9.21
CA ASN A 365 15.77 9.81 -10.41
C ASN A 365 14.52 8.90 -10.51
N ASN A 366 14.30 8.04 -9.53
CA ASN A 366 13.16 7.15 -9.38
C ASN A 366 12.48 7.43 -8.01
N GLY A 367 11.48 6.62 -7.65
CA GLY A 367 10.85 6.72 -6.34
C GLY A 367 9.95 7.94 -6.24
N TYR A 368 10.02 8.62 -5.11
CA TYR A 368 9.07 9.67 -4.75
C TYR A 368 9.70 11.06 -4.75
N TRP A 369 11.02 11.15 -4.61
CA TRP A 369 11.77 12.38 -4.34
C TRP A 369 11.34 13.57 -5.20
N THR A 370 11.43 13.42 -6.53
CA THR A 370 11.14 14.51 -7.49
C THR A 370 9.68 14.97 -7.45
N PHE A 371 8.77 14.15 -6.93
CA PHE A 371 7.37 14.49 -6.76
C PHE A 371 7.12 15.18 -5.40
N VAL A 372 7.66 14.63 -4.31
CA VAL A 372 7.34 15.09 -2.94
C VAL A 372 8.15 16.31 -2.50
N GLU A 373 9.34 16.54 -3.06
CA GLU A 373 10.22 17.67 -2.72
C GLU A 373 9.46 19.02 -2.68
N PRO A 374 8.73 19.44 -3.74
CA PRO A 374 8.02 20.73 -3.72
C PRO A 374 6.91 20.78 -2.66
N PHE A 375 6.15 19.70 -2.46
CA PHE A 375 5.09 19.69 -1.46
C PHE A 375 5.63 19.77 -0.03
N ILE A 376 6.77 19.13 0.24
CA ILE A 376 7.42 19.22 1.55
C ILE A 376 7.96 20.64 1.76
N GLU A 377 8.57 21.25 0.75
CA GLU A 377 9.02 22.65 0.78
C GLU A 377 7.86 23.61 1.11
N ASP A 378 6.71 23.47 0.46
CA ASP A 378 5.51 24.25 0.78
C ASP A 378 5.06 24.05 2.25
N CYS A 379 5.05 22.79 2.73
CA CYS A 379 4.68 22.50 4.11
C CYS A 379 5.64 23.13 5.14
N LEU A 380 6.94 23.20 4.82
CA LEU A 380 7.95 23.81 5.69
C LEU A 380 7.78 25.33 5.76
N ILE A 381 7.53 25.97 4.61
CA ILE A 381 7.25 27.39 4.51
C ILE A 381 5.99 27.73 5.29
N ASP A 382 4.88 27.01 5.06
CA ASP A 382 3.60 27.23 5.75
C ASP A 382 3.67 26.96 7.27
N ALA A 383 4.58 26.08 7.69
CA ALA A 383 4.81 25.79 9.10
C ALA A 383 5.66 26.88 9.78
N GLY A 384 6.43 27.67 9.03
CA GLY A 384 7.33 28.69 9.57
C GLY A 384 8.49 28.09 10.38
N VAL A 385 8.92 26.87 10.06
CA VAL A 385 10.04 26.20 10.74
C VAL A 385 11.39 26.64 10.17
N LYS A 386 12.48 26.38 10.90
CA LYS A 386 13.84 26.76 10.46
C LYS A 386 14.26 26.13 9.12
N PRO A 387 14.17 24.81 8.90
CA PRO A 387 14.52 24.23 7.60
C PRO A 387 13.48 24.62 6.55
N GLN A 388 13.95 25.12 5.41
CA GLN A 388 13.08 25.58 4.31
C GLN A 388 12.96 24.57 3.17
N ARG A 389 13.88 23.60 3.08
CA ARG A 389 13.88 22.55 2.05
C ARG A 389 14.24 21.21 2.65
N PRO A 390 13.63 20.10 2.20
CA PRO A 390 14.07 18.77 2.61
C PRO A 390 15.42 18.43 2.00
N ARG A 391 16.23 17.65 2.71
CA ARG A 391 17.43 17.01 2.17
C ARG A 391 17.09 15.62 1.66
N TYR A 392 17.63 15.25 0.50
CA TYR A 392 17.55 13.88 -0.01
C TYR A 392 18.53 12.95 0.71
N ALA A 393 18.05 11.77 1.12
CA ALA A 393 18.86 10.62 1.53
C ALA A 393 18.37 9.36 0.82
N GLY A 394 19.18 8.80 -0.06
CA GLY A 394 18.76 7.65 -0.86
C GLY A 394 19.84 7.21 -1.85
N ARG A 395 19.50 6.26 -2.73
CA ARG A 395 20.45 5.76 -3.73
C ARG A 395 20.81 6.84 -4.75
N ALA A 396 22.03 6.79 -5.27
CA ALA A 396 22.45 7.65 -6.36
C ALA A 396 21.58 7.43 -7.61
N PRO A 397 21.45 8.43 -8.51
CA PRO A 397 20.76 8.24 -9.78
C PRO A 397 21.29 7.03 -10.55
N ALA A 398 20.39 6.27 -11.16
CA ALA A 398 20.73 5.07 -11.92
C ALA A 398 19.84 4.89 -13.14
N ALA A 399 20.41 4.36 -14.23
CA ALA A 399 19.65 4.00 -15.43
C ALA A 399 18.79 2.73 -15.19
N SER A 400 19.38 1.75 -14.50
CA SER A 400 18.69 0.52 -14.08
C SER A 400 17.90 0.76 -12.79
N PRO A 401 16.71 0.15 -12.58
CA PRO A 401 15.96 0.28 -11.34
C PRO A 401 16.78 -0.06 -10.10
N ALA A 402 17.55 -1.15 -10.14
CA ALA A 402 18.36 -1.63 -9.03
C ALA A 402 19.65 -2.30 -9.52
N THR A 403 20.59 -2.51 -8.60
CA THR A 403 21.79 -3.31 -8.86
C THR A 403 21.46 -4.81 -8.86
N GLY A 404 22.10 -5.58 -9.75
CA GLY A 404 22.04 -7.05 -9.73
C GLY A 404 23.00 -7.71 -8.73
N LEU A 405 23.78 -6.93 -7.97
CA LEU A 405 24.78 -7.46 -7.03
C LEU A 405 24.34 -7.23 -5.58
N MET A 406 24.04 -8.31 -4.85
CA MET A 406 23.61 -8.25 -3.45
C MET A 406 24.59 -7.47 -2.55
N LYS A 407 25.90 -7.66 -2.73
CA LYS A 407 26.92 -6.93 -1.96
C LYS A 407 26.82 -5.42 -2.16
N ARG A 408 26.56 -4.97 -3.39
CA ARG A 408 26.37 -3.54 -3.70
C ARG A 408 25.05 -3.04 -3.12
N HIS A 409 23.98 -3.81 -3.25
CA HIS A 409 22.68 -3.48 -2.67
C HIS A 409 22.77 -3.23 -1.15
N GLN A 410 23.44 -4.13 -0.41
CA GLN A 410 23.65 -3.99 1.03
C GLN A 410 24.47 -2.74 1.40
N MET A 411 25.52 -2.44 0.63
CA MET A 411 26.31 -1.22 0.85
C MET A 411 25.48 0.05 0.60
N GLU A 412 24.67 0.06 -0.45
CA GLU A 412 23.77 1.17 -0.76
C GLU A 412 22.69 1.35 0.31
N GLN A 413 22.12 0.25 0.82
CA GLN A 413 21.12 0.28 1.90
C GLN A 413 21.71 0.82 3.21
N ALA A 414 22.90 0.35 3.60
CA ALA A 414 23.55 0.85 4.80
C ALA A 414 23.94 2.33 4.66
N ALA A 415 24.40 2.74 3.47
CA ALA A 415 24.77 4.13 3.21
C ALA A 415 23.55 5.08 3.28
N LEU A 416 22.41 4.71 2.69
CA LEU A 416 21.22 5.57 2.71
C LEU A 416 20.61 5.68 4.11
N VAL A 417 20.59 4.59 4.89
CA VAL A 417 20.07 4.61 6.27
C VAL A 417 20.93 5.48 7.16
N ALA A 418 22.26 5.31 7.08
CA ALA A 418 23.20 6.14 7.84
C ALA A 418 23.11 7.62 7.44
N ASP A 419 23.05 7.92 6.14
CA ASP A 419 22.89 9.28 5.65
C ASP A 419 21.58 9.91 6.13
N ALA A 420 20.45 9.18 6.05
CA ALA A 420 19.15 9.66 6.49
C ALA A 420 19.13 10.02 7.98
N LEU A 421 19.78 9.21 8.81
CA LEU A 421 19.85 9.40 10.26
C LEU A 421 21.01 10.30 10.71
N GLY A 422 21.90 10.73 9.80
CA GLY A 422 23.12 11.46 10.12
C GLY A 422 24.10 10.65 10.98
N HIS A 423 24.14 9.33 10.78
CA HIS A 423 24.98 8.37 11.51
C HIS A 423 26.20 7.94 10.66
N SER A 424 27.12 7.19 11.27
CA SER A 424 28.31 6.67 10.57
C SER A 424 27.97 5.49 9.65
N VAL A 425 28.24 5.64 8.35
CA VAL A 425 28.09 4.56 7.35
C VAL A 425 28.85 3.29 7.76
N ARG A 426 30.04 3.43 8.37
CA ARG A 426 30.84 2.28 8.81
C ARG A 426 30.18 1.51 9.95
N GLU A 427 29.51 2.20 10.86
CA GLU A 427 28.78 1.58 11.98
C GLU A 427 27.53 0.88 11.46
N GLU A 428 26.81 1.50 10.53
CA GLU A 428 25.61 0.91 9.93
C GLU A 428 25.93 -0.34 9.07
N ILE A 429 27.04 -0.33 8.33
CA ILE A 429 27.54 -1.54 7.64
C ILE A 429 27.90 -2.65 8.64
N ARG A 430 28.44 -2.31 9.82
CA ARG A 430 28.75 -3.30 10.86
C ARG A 430 27.48 -3.86 11.49
N ARG A 431 26.48 -3.02 11.76
CA ARG A 431 25.16 -3.41 12.29
C ARG A 431 24.47 -4.40 11.36
N SER A 432 24.26 -4.00 10.10
CA SER A 432 23.56 -4.83 9.10
C SER A 432 24.23 -6.18 8.86
N ARG A 433 25.56 -6.27 8.92
CA ARG A 433 26.29 -7.56 8.84
C ARG A 433 26.07 -8.46 10.05
N LYS A 434 25.93 -7.88 11.25
CA LYS A 434 25.66 -8.64 12.47
C LYS A 434 24.26 -9.25 12.41
N ASP A 435 23.29 -8.49 11.90
CA ASP A 435 21.92 -8.96 11.72
C ASP A 435 21.84 -10.05 10.64
N SER A 436 22.58 -9.91 9.52
CA SER A 436 22.63 -10.95 8.48
C SER A 436 23.33 -12.25 8.90
N ASN A 437 24.29 -12.17 9.84
CA ASN A 437 25.01 -13.34 10.38
C ASN A 437 24.31 -13.98 11.58
N THR A 438 23.24 -13.37 12.09
CA THR A 438 22.39 -14.02 13.09
C THR A 438 21.55 -15.04 12.35
N PRO A 439 21.66 -16.35 12.64
CA PRO A 439 20.88 -17.35 11.92
C PRO A 439 19.41 -17.03 12.10
N VAL A 440 18.75 -16.65 11.01
CA VAL A 440 17.29 -16.66 10.91
C VAL A 440 16.92 -18.10 11.15
N GLY A 441 16.51 -18.42 12.38
CA GLY A 441 16.04 -19.76 12.74
C GLY A 441 15.07 -20.20 11.66
N LYS A 442 15.36 -21.34 11.01
CA LYS A 442 14.63 -21.90 9.86
C LYS A 442 13.13 -21.65 10.04
N ALA A 443 12.61 -20.59 9.44
CA ALA A 443 11.18 -20.37 9.31
C ALA A 443 10.73 -21.47 8.35
N GLY A 444 10.05 -22.47 8.88
CA GLY A 444 9.73 -23.71 8.17
C GLY A 444 9.00 -23.44 6.86
N ALA A 445 9.55 -23.99 5.79
CA ALA A 445 8.87 -24.17 4.50
C ALA A 445 7.57 -24.98 4.64
#